data_AF-A0A7C2AMK0-F1
#
_entry.id   AF-A0A7C2AMK0-F1
#
_cell.length_a   1.000
_cell.length_b   1.000
_cell.length_c   1.000
_cell.angle_alpha   90.00
_cell.angle_beta   90.00
_cell.angle_gamma   90.00
#
_symmetry.space_group_name_H-M   'P 1'
#
loop_
_entity.id
_entity.type
_entity.pdbx_description
1 polymer ?
#
loop_
_entity_poly.entity_id
_entity_poly.type
_entity_poly.pdbx_seq_one_letter_code
_entity_poly.pdbx_strand_id
1 'polypeptide(L)'
;TLQCVAHIEEVIWYEGPDQIAAIMLEGVTGSNGVIVPPPQYWPEVRRLCDKYGILLISDEVMSGFGRTGKWFAVQHWDVAPDILTFAKGVTSGYVPLGGVTISEKILSPKRFLDVNARPSSYARPKKPPQTQRETSWAIACGPKSTR
;
A
#
# COMPACT_ATOMS: atom_id res chain seq x y z
N THR A 1 -5.58 14.35 -7.18
CA THR A 1 -5.00 12.99 -7.03
C THR A 1 -4.46 12.67 -5.64
N LEU A 2 -3.97 13.64 -4.87
CA LEU A 2 -3.65 13.40 -3.45
C LEU A 2 -4.87 12.98 -2.61
N GLN A 3 -6.10 13.20 -3.10
CA GLN A 3 -7.32 12.67 -2.50
C GLN A 3 -7.33 11.14 -2.40
N CYS A 4 -6.81 10.41 -3.40
CA CYS A 4 -6.73 8.95 -3.35
C CYS A 4 -5.77 8.49 -2.24
N VAL A 5 -4.63 9.18 -2.10
CA VAL A 5 -3.66 8.92 -1.02
C VAL A 5 -4.26 9.24 0.35
N ALA A 6 -4.97 10.37 0.47
CA ALA A 6 -5.67 10.75 1.70
C ALA A 6 -6.71 9.70 2.09
N HIS A 7 -7.44 9.18 1.12
CA HIS A 7 -8.40 8.11 1.34
C HIS A 7 -7.73 6.79 1.77
N ILE A 8 -6.57 6.45 1.20
CA ILE A 8 -5.77 5.30 1.67
C ILE A 8 -5.40 5.49 3.15
N GLU A 9 -4.93 6.68 3.53
CA GLU A 9 -4.58 6.97 4.93
C GLU A 9 -5.80 6.92 5.86
N GLU A 10 -6.95 7.41 5.41
CA GLU A 10 -8.23 7.30 6.12
C GLU A 10 -8.63 5.84 6.37
N VAL A 11 -8.56 4.98 5.34
CA VAL A 11 -8.83 3.54 5.48
C VAL A 11 -7.84 2.88 6.44
N ILE A 12 -6.55 3.25 6.39
CA ILE A 12 -5.55 2.76 7.34
C ILE A 12 -5.94 3.09 8.79
N TRP A 13 -6.47 4.30 9.03
CA TRP A 13 -6.93 4.71 10.34
C TRP A 13 -8.20 3.98 10.79
N TYR A 14 -9.15 3.75 9.88
CA TYR A 14 -10.40 3.06 10.19
C TYR A 14 -10.17 1.59 10.58
N GLU A 15 -9.34 0.88 9.83
CA GLU A 15 -9.04 -0.54 10.10
C GLU A 15 -8.05 -0.72 11.25
N GLY A 16 -7.25 0.30 11.53
CA GLY A 16 -6.12 0.24 12.44
C GLY A 16 -4.83 -0.18 11.70
N PRO A 17 -3.76 0.63 11.74
CA PRO A 17 -2.54 0.36 10.98
C PRO A 17 -1.85 -0.95 11.38
N ASP A 18 -2.12 -1.47 12.58
CA ASP A 18 -1.58 -2.72 13.08
C ASP A 18 -2.27 -3.97 12.51
N GLN A 19 -3.46 -3.82 11.92
CA GLN A 19 -4.26 -4.88 11.30
C GLN A 19 -4.01 -5.02 9.79
N ILE A 20 -3.35 -4.04 9.17
CA ILE A 20 -3.04 -4.06 7.73
C ILE A 20 -1.63 -4.60 7.51
N ALA A 21 -1.52 -5.70 6.75
CA ALA A 21 -0.23 -6.31 6.43
C ALA A 21 0.45 -5.66 5.21
N ALA A 22 -0.32 -5.35 4.16
CA ALA A 22 0.21 -4.88 2.89
C ALA A 22 -0.80 -4.01 2.13
N ILE A 23 -0.28 -3.13 1.27
CA ILE A 23 -1.01 -2.42 0.22
C ILE A 23 -0.48 -2.94 -1.12
N MET A 24 -1.40 -3.36 -2.01
CA MET A 24 -1.08 -3.88 -3.32
C MET A 24 -1.69 -3.00 -4.41
N LEU A 25 -0.86 -2.55 -5.35
CA LEU A 25 -1.26 -1.65 -6.43
C LEU A 25 -0.63 -2.09 -7.76
N GLU A 26 -1.38 -1.96 -8.85
CA GLU A 26 -0.83 -2.11 -10.20
C GLU A 26 0.10 -0.93 -10.53
N GLY A 27 1.27 -1.19 -11.12
CA GLY A 27 2.23 -0.17 -11.57
C GLY A 27 1.57 0.94 -12.39
N VAL A 28 0.97 0.53 -13.52
CA VAL A 28 -0.04 1.26 -14.28
C VAL A 28 -1.24 0.34 -14.38
N THR A 29 -2.41 0.81 -13.94
CA THR A 29 -3.64 0.00 -13.94
C THR A 29 -4.05 -0.31 -15.36
N GLY A 30 -4.07 -1.59 -15.72
CA GLY A 30 -4.28 -2.01 -17.09
C GLY A 30 -5.76 -2.22 -17.44
N SER A 31 -6.37 -3.22 -16.81
CA SER A 31 -7.72 -3.73 -17.16
C SER A 31 -8.83 -2.69 -17.00
N ASN A 32 -8.65 -1.72 -16.10
CA ASN A 32 -9.64 -0.67 -15.83
C ASN A 32 -9.45 0.59 -16.69
N GLY A 33 -8.71 0.49 -17.80
CA GLY A 33 -8.61 1.57 -18.79
C GLY A 33 -7.28 2.31 -18.86
N VAL A 34 -6.15 1.62 -18.59
CA VAL A 34 -4.79 2.19 -18.72
C VAL A 34 -4.64 3.50 -17.93
N ILE A 35 -4.80 3.41 -16.62
CA ILE A 35 -4.76 4.59 -15.72
C ILE A 35 -3.32 4.81 -15.28
N VAL A 36 -2.69 5.86 -15.82
CA VAL A 36 -1.34 6.28 -15.42
C VAL A 36 -1.45 7.11 -14.14
N PRO A 37 -0.85 6.68 -13.02
CA PRO A 37 -0.88 7.46 -11.80
C PRO A 37 -0.02 8.71 -11.97
N PRO A 38 -0.40 9.85 -11.35
CA PRO A 38 0.42 11.05 -11.43
C PRO A 38 1.73 10.87 -10.65
N PRO A 39 2.72 11.75 -10.90
CA PRO A 39 4.07 11.62 -10.35
C PRO A 39 4.14 11.47 -8.81
N GLN A 40 3.19 12.05 -8.08
CA GLN A 40 3.21 12.06 -6.62
C GLN A 40 2.57 10.82 -5.98
N TYR A 41 1.80 10.03 -6.73
CA TYR A 41 0.97 8.97 -6.14
C TYR A 41 1.81 7.85 -5.52
N TRP A 42 2.72 7.25 -6.32
CA TRP A 42 3.59 6.18 -5.87
C TRP A 42 4.52 6.58 -4.70
N PRO A 43 5.23 7.73 -4.76
CA PRO A 43 6.05 8.20 -3.64
C PRO A 43 5.25 8.40 -2.35
N GLU A 44 4.04 8.95 -2.43
CA GLU A 44 3.21 9.15 -1.25
C GLU A 44 2.68 7.83 -0.67
N VAL A 45 2.27 6.87 -1.51
CA VAL A 45 1.88 5.55 -1.03
C VAL A 45 3.05 4.86 -0.34
N ARG A 46 4.25 4.93 -0.90
CA ARG A 46 5.48 4.41 -0.27
C ARG A 46 5.71 5.05 1.09
N ARG A 47 5.58 6.39 1.19
CA ARG A 47 5.70 7.12 2.45
C ARG A 47 4.68 6.66 3.50
N LEU A 48 3.42 6.41 3.11
CA LEU A 48 2.40 5.86 4.01
C LEU A 48 2.76 4.46 4.48
N CYS A 49 3.21 3.59 3.57
CA CYS A 49 3.63 2.23 3.88
C CYS A 49 4.79 2.23 4.89
N ASP A 50 5.78 3.10 4.72
CA ASP A 50 6.88 3.26 5.66
C ASP A 50 6.43 3.83 7.02
N LYS A 51 5.53 4.82 7.01
CA LYS A 51 5.00 5.46 8.23
C LYS A 51 4.24 4.49 9.13
N TYR A 52 3.37 3.67 8.55
CA TYR A 52 2.50 2.77 9.31
C TYR A 52 3.05 1.37 9.47
N GLY A 53 4.14 1.10 8.79
CA GLY A 53 4.77 -0.19 8.81
C GLY A 53 3.98 -1.26 8.01
N ILE A 54 3.50 -0.89 6.84
CA ILE A 54 2.73 -1.72 5.92
C ILE A 54 3.62 -2.10 4.73
N LEU A 55 3.54 -3.35 4.25
CA LEU A 55 4.31 -3.76 3.07
C LEU A 55 3.73 -3.15 1.79
N LEU A 56 4.59 -2.71 0.88
CA LEU A 56 4.16 -2.27 -0.46
C LEU A 56 4.38 -3.40 -1.47
N ILE A 57 3.30 -3.79 -2.16
CA ILE A 57 3.32 -4.76 -3.26
C ILE A 57 3.03 -4.04 -4.57
N SER A 58 3.94 -4.14 -5.54
CA SER A 58 3.71 -3.65 -6.90
C SER A 58 3.27 -4.80 -7.81
N ASP A 59 2.06 -4.74 -8.34
CA ASP A 59 1.58 -5.65 -9.36
C ASP A 59 2.02 -5.18 -10.75
N GLU A 60 3.01 -5.88 -11.30
CA GLU A 60 3.62 -5.61 -12.60
C GLU A 60 3.29 -6.72 -13.60
N VAL A 61 2.25 -7.52 -13.34
CA VAL A 61 1.81 -8.59 -14.24
C VAL A 61 1.48 -8.05 -15.63
N MET A 62 0.87 -6.88 -15.74
CA MET A 62 0.55 -6.25 -17.03
C MET A 62 1.59 -5.23 -17.48
N SER A 63 2.09 -4.43 -16.55
CA SER A 63 2.89 -3.23 -16.79
C SER A 63 4.40 -3.48 -16.77
N GLY A 64 4.84 -4.68 -16.38
CA GLY A 64 6.23 -5.12 -16.40
C GLY A 64 6.77 -5.52 -17.78
N PHE A 65 8.04 -5.93 -17.79
CA PHE A 65 8.83 -6.37 -18.95
C PHE A 65 8.80 -5.40 -20.13
N GLY A 66 9.04 -4.11 -19.85
CA GLY A 66 9.23 -3.11 -20.91
C GLY A 66 7.95 -2.48 -21.44
N ARG A 67 6.76 -2.90 -20.97
CA ARG A 67 5.46 -2.38 -21.46
C ARG A 67 5.36 -0.85 -21.42
N THR A 68 5.96 -0.22 -20.41
CA THR A 68 5.91 1.23 -20.19
C THR A 68 7.25 1.93 -20.53
N GLY A 69 8.20 1.23 -21.15
CA GLY A 69 9.54 1.77 -21.49
C GLY A 69 10.60 1.59 -20.40
N LYS A 70 10.22 1.23 -19.17
CA LYS A 70 11.12 0.68 -18.13
C LYS A 70 10.82 -0.80 -17.90
N TRP A 71 11.71 -1.52 -17.22
CA TRP A 71 11.52 -2.95 -16.92
C TRP A 71 10.27 -3.19 -16.10
N PHE A 72 10.01 -2.33 -15.12
CA PHE A 72 8.79 -2.34 -14.32
C PHE A 72 8.26 -0.91 -14.22
N ALA A 73 6.94 -0.73 -14.27
CA ALA A 73 6.33 0.59 -14.28
C ALA A 73 6.64 1.38 -13.02
N VAL A 74 6.67 0.76 -11.83
CA VAL A 74 6.99 1.42 -10.56
C VAL A 74 8.32 2.21 -10.60
N GLN A 75 9.26 1.79 -11.46
CA GLN A 75 10.54 2.47 -11.66
C GLN A 75 10.39 3.87 -12.26
N HIS A 76 9.26 4.23 -12.88
CA HIS A 76 9.02 5.60 -13.36
C HIS A 76 8.91 6.62 -12.23
N TRP A 77 8.64 6.16 -11.01
CA TRP A 77 8.48 7.01 -9.83
C TRP A 77 9.58 6.84 -8.79
N ASP A 78 10.66 6.14 -9.14
CA ASP A 78 11.80 5.86 -8.25
C ASP A 78 11.40 5.23 -6.89
N VAL A 79 10.32 4.43 -6.90
CA VAL A 79 9.83 3.71 -5.73
C VAL A 79 10.31 2.26 -5.75
N ALA A 80 10.84 1.80 -4.62
CA ALA A 80 11.15 0.39 -4.38
C ALA A 80 10.00 -0.28 -3.58
N PRO A 81 9.24 -1.20 -4.18
CA PRO A 81 8.26 -2.00 -3.44
C PRO A 81 8.97 -3.08 -2.60
N ASP A 82 8.31 -3.55 -1.54
CA ASP A 82 8.85 -4.65 -0.74
C ASP A 82 8.68 -6.00 -1.46
N ILE A 83 7.60 -6.14 -2.24
CA ILE A 83 7.26 -7.31 -3.07
C ILE A 83 6.84 -6.81 -4.45
N LEU A 84 7.21 -7.53 -5.51
CA LEU A 84 6.74 -7.25 -6.87
C LEU A 84 6.27 -8.54 -7.53
N THR A 85 5.07 -8.53 -8.09
CA THR A 85 4.49 -9.67 -8.82
C THR A 85 4.64 -9.48 -10.32
N PHE A 86 4.92 -10.55 -11.04
CA PHE A 86 5.14 -10.49 -12.48
C PHE A 86 4.69 -11.77 -13.19
N ALA A 87 4.26 -11.65 -14.43
CA ALA A 87 3.91 -12.76 -15.32
C ALA A 87 3.91 -12.24 -16.77
N LYS A 88 2.99 -12.73 -17.62
CA LYS A 88 2.71 -12.26 -18.99
C LYS A 88 3.97 -11.94 -19.81
N GLY A 89 4.43 -10.69 -19.78
CA GLY A 89 5.61 -10.21 -20.51
C GLY A 89 6.90 -10.99 -20.22
N VAL A 90 6.99 -11.67 -19.07
CA VAL A 90 8.17 -12.48 -18.69
C VAL A 90 8.55 -13.51 -19.75
N THR A 91 7.55 -14.14 -20.36
CA THR A 91 7.71 -15.15 -21.42
C THR A 91 7.07 -14.70 -22.72
N SER A 92 6.61 -13.45 -22.80
CA SER A 92 5.80 -12.94 -23.92
C SER A 92 4.61 -13.85 -24.28
N GLY A 93 4.10 -14.62 -23.32
CA GLY A 93 3.01 -15.58 -23.52
C GLY A 93 3.41 -16.92 -24.17
N TYR A 94 4.70 -17.19 -24.40
CA TYR A 94 5.14 -18.46 -25.03
C TYR A 94 4.99 -19.67 -24.12
N VAL A 95 5.21 -19.48 -22.80
CA VAL A 95 5.02 -20.53 -21.79
C VAL A 95 4.39 -19.92 -20.54
N PRO A 96 3.55 -20.67 -19.80
CA PRO A 96 2.96 -20.19 -18.56
C PRO A 96 4.06 -20.00 -17.51
N LEU A 97 4.33 -18.75 -17.15
CA LEU A 97 5.26 -18.39 -16.10
C LEU A 97 4.74 -17.16 -15.36
N GLY A 98 4.79 -17.23 -14.04
CA GLY A 98 4.57 -16.13 -13.14
C GLY A 98 5.54 -16.24 -11.97
N GLY A 99 5.78 -15.13 -11.29
CA GLY A 99 6.70 -15.10 -10.18
C GLY A 99 6.49 -13.88 -9.29
N VAL A 100 7.20 -13.92 -8.18
CA VAL A 100 7.20 -12.85 -7.17
C VAL A 100 8.65 -12.60 -6.81
N THR A 101 9.09 -11.35 -6.90
CA THR A 101 10.37 -10.91 -6.34
C THR A 101 10.13 -10.29 -4.97
N ILE A 102 11.03 -10.57 -4.03
CA ILE A 102 10.91 -10.13 -2.64
C ILE A 102 12.18 -9.39 -2.27
N SER A 103 12.05 -8.25 -1.60
CA SER A 103 13.19 -7.50 -1.09
C SER A 103 13.95 -8.27 -0.01
N GLU A 104 15.28 -8.09 0.05
CA GLU A 104 16.13 -8.72 1.06
C GLU A 104 15.69 -8.37 2.50
N LYS A 105 15.13 -7.17 2.69
CA LYS A 105 14.52 -6.70 3.94
C LYS A 105 13.40 -7.62 4.44
N ILE A 106 12.65 -8.25 3.54
CA ILE A 106 11.66 -9.27 3.90
C ILE A 106 12.32 -10.63 4.07
N LEU A 107 13.22 -11.02 3.16
CA LEU A 107 13.77 -12.38 3.11
C LEU A 107 14.70 -12.73 4.29
N SER A 108 15.25 -11.73 5.00
CA SER A 108 16.26 -11.96 6.05
C SER A 108 15.86 -13.08 7.05
N PRO A 109 16.78 -13.98 7.44
CA PRO A 109 16.47 -15.18 8.26
C PRO A 109 15.77 -14.90 9.59
N LYS A 110 16.01 -13.73 10.18
CA LYS A 110 15.36 -13.27 11.41
C LYS A 110 13.83 -13.12 11.27
N ARG A 111 13.34 -12.97 10.04
CA ARG A 111 11.92 -12.72 9.70
C ARG A 111 11.21 -13.97 9.22
N PHE A 112 11.91 -14.87 8.52
CA PHE A 112 11.35 -16.15 8.09
C PHE A 112 11.10 -17.12 9.26
N LEU A 113 11.93 -17.04 10.30
CA LEU A 113 11.81 -17.85 11.52
C LEU A 113 10.91 -17.22 12.61
N ASP A 114 10.57 -15.95 12.48
CA ASP A 114 9.67 -15.25 13.41
C ASP A 114 8.66 -14.40 12.61
N VAL A 115 7.52 -15.01 12.29
CA VAL A 115 6.37 -14.36 11.62
C VAL A 115 5.89 -13.10 12.35
N ASN A 116 6.21 -12.96 13.64
CA ASN A 116 5.80 -11.82 14.46
C ASN A 116 6.89 -10.73 14.58
N ALA A 117 8.13 -10.99 14.14
CA ALA A 117 9.23 -10.02 14.18
C ALA A 117 9.10 -8.97 13.06
N ARG A 118 8.53 -7.80 13.38
CA ARG A 118 8.55 -6.62 12.50
C ARG A 118 9.92 -5.93 12.58
N PRO A 119 10.52 -5.48 11.46
CA PRO A 119 11.75 -4.69 11.50
C PRO A 119 11.57 -3.42 12.35
N SER A 120 12.64 -2.90 12.96
CA SER A 120 12.57 -1.65 13.74
C SER A 120 12.06 -0.44 12.93
N SER A 121 12.24 -0.43 11.60
CA SER A 121 11.67 0.60 10.71
C SER A 121 10.15 0.50 10.55
N TYR A 122 9.60 -0.68 10.85
CA TYR A 122 8.19 -1.06 10.78
C TYR A 122 7.59 -1.17 12.20
N ALA A 123 8.29 -0.62 13.21
CA ALA A 123 7.87 -0.70 14.61
C ALA A 123 6.55 0.04 14.83
N ARG A 124 5.73 -0.49 15.74
CA ARG A 124 4.41 0.08 16.09
C ARG A 124 4.52 1.58 16.33
N PRO A 125 3.86 2.45 15.55
CA PRO A 125 3.68 3.82 15.99
C PRO A 125 2.92 3.77 17.31
N LYS A 126 3.46 4.43 18.36
CA LYS A 126 2.71 4.56 19.61
C LYS A 126 1.38 5.24 19.24
N LYS A 127 0.27 4.63 19.65
CA LYS A 127 -1.05 5.26 19.51
C LYS A 127 -0.89 6.69 20.04
N PRO A 128 -1.21 7.73 19.24
CA PRO A 128 -1.18 9.09 19.77
C PRO A 128 -2.03 9.11 21.04
N PRO A 129 -1.61 9.85 22.09
CA PRO A 129 -2.37 9.91 23.32
C PRO A 129 -3.81 10.22 22.95
N GLN A 130 -4.70 9.33 23.36
CA GLN A 130 -6.12 9.41 23.06
C GLN A 130 -6.64 10.59 23.88
N THR A 131 -6.45 11.82 23.40
CA THR A 131 -7.16 12.97 23.92
C THR A 131 -8.62 12.66 23.69
N GLN A 132 -9.33 12.38 24.78
CA GLN A 132 -10.77 12.40 24.80
C GLN A 132 -11.21 13.82 24.41
N ARG A 133 -11.32 14.08 23.11
CA ARG A 133 -12.17 15.14 22.62
C ARG A 133 -13.55 14.53 22.59
N GLU A 134 -14.25 14.76 23.68
CA GLU A 134 -15.68 14.54 23.84
C GLU A 134 -16.40 14.91 22.54
N THR A 135 -17.10 13.92 22.00
CA THR A 135 -18.36 14.03 21.27
C THR A 135 -18.88 15.45 21.04
N SER A 136 -18.69 15.97 19.83
CA SER A 136 -19.48 17.11 19.32
C SER A 136 -19.85 16.92 17.85
N TRP A 137 -20.44 15.77 17.53
CA TRP A 137 -21.24 15.55 16.32
C TRP A 137 -22.52 14.77 16.64
N ALA A 138 -23.09 15.00 17.84
CA ALA A 138 -24.48 14.69 18.09
C ALA A 138 -25.34 15.64 17.24
N ILE A 139 -25.66 15.18 16.02
CA ILE A 139 -26.76 15.72 15.24
C ILE A 139 -27.99 15.71 16.16
N ALA A 140 -28.51 16.91 16.40
CA ALA A 140 -29.61 17.20 17.29
C ALA A 140 -30.89 16.48 16.84
N CYS A 141 -31.16 15.29 17.39
CA CYS A 141 -32.51 14.83 17.64
C CYS A 141 -32.79 15.06 19.12
N GLY A 142 -33.19 16.30 19.46
CA GLY A 142 -33.56 16.65 20.83
C GLY A 142 -34.83 15.90 21.26
N PRO A 143 -34.89 15.34 22.48
CA PRO A 143 -36.15 14.94 23.08
C PRO A 143 -36.96 16.19 23.45
N LYS A 144 -38.18 16.32 22.91
CA LYS A 144 -39.16 17.26 23.44
C LYS A 144 -39.47 16.88 24.89
N SER A 145 -39.11 17.75 25.82
CA SER A 145 -39.53 17.70 27.21
C SER A 145 -40.04 19.08 27.61
N THR A 146 -41.35 19.18 27.89
CA THR A 146 -41.95 19.72 29.14
C THR A 146 -43.37 20.26 28.90
N ARG A 147 -44.29 19.79 29.75
CA ARG A 147 -45.74 20.08 29.91
C ARG A 147 -46.70 19.37 28.97
#